data_AF-A0AAU5GQ09-F1
#
_entry.id   AF-A0AAU5GQ09-F1
#
_cell.length_a   1.000
_cell.length_b   1.000
_cell.length_c   1.000
_cell.angle_alpha   90.00
_cell.angle_beta   90.00
_cell.angle_gamma   90.00
#
_symmetry.space_group_name_H-M   'P 1'
#
loop_
_entity.id
_entity.type
_entity.pdbx_description
1 polymer ?
#
loop_
_entity_poly.entity_id
_entity_poly.type
_entity_poly.pdbx_seq_one_letter_code
_entity_poly.pdbx_strand_id
1 'polypeptide(L)'
;MRLPSWAGGPPGTDTPPTCEVPHFAPLRVRGGAHRLRRLARCRRRAMAAGLAVTAAALLATGAGPREAERVRGHSVADPVPERPTVVETVTAPVRIADAAAVRLLRPGDRVDVIAAEESATGGAARIVARGARVVKVPAASATESGALVVLTVPRRTAARLAGAGATSRLAVTLW
;
A
#
# COMPACT_ATOMS: atom_id res chain seq x y z
N MET A 1 -4.72 30.37 67.07
CA MET A 1 -4.10 29.32 66.24
C MET A 1 -4.78 27.99 66.54
N ARG A 2 -5.61 27.47 65.62
CA ARG A 2 -6.21 26.12 65.68
C ARG A 2 -5.66 25.33 64.50
N LEU A 3 -5.14 24.12 64.75
CA LEU A 3 -4.69 23.19 63.71
C LEU A 3 -5.89 22.39 63.14
N PRO A 4 -5.83 21.96 61.87
CA PRO A 4 -6.91 21.21 61.23
C PRO A 4 -6.83 19.72 61.55
N SER A 5 -7.95 19.13 61.97
CA SER A 5 -8.12 17.68 62.07
C SER A 5 -8.59 17.14 60.72
N TRP A 6 -7.71 16.51 59.95
CA TRP A 6 -8.10 15.69 58.81
C TRP A 6 -8.36 14.27 59.32
N ALA A 7 -9.63 13.91 59.48
CA ALA A 7 -10.02 12.51 59.69
C ALA A 7 -9.91 11.78 58.34
N GLY A 8 -9.03 10.77 58.27
CA GLY A 8 -8.93 9.88 57.12
C GLY A 8 -10.17 9.01 56.99
N GLY A 9 -10.88 9.13 55.88
CA GLY A 9 -11.85 8.13 55.43
C GLY A 9 -11.14 7.04 54.60
N PRO A 10 -11.61 5.78 54.63
CA PRO A 10 -10.99 4.71 53.85
C PRO A 10 -11.19 4.95 52.34
N PRO A 11 -10.25 4.52 51.48
CA PRO A 11 -10.42 4.63 50.03
C PRO A 11 -11.58 3.73 49.58
N GLY A 12 -12.62 4.37 49.02
CA GLY A 12 -13.72 3.68 48.36
C GLY A 12 -13.21 2.89 47.16
N THR A 13 -13.65 1.65 47.08
CA THR A 13 -13.46 0.71 45.98
C THR A 13 -14.19 1.20 44.72
N ASP A 14 -13.61 2.14 43.98
CA ASP A 14 -14.12 2.60 42.69
C ASP A 14 -13.48 1.81 41.54
N THR A 15 -13.80 0.51 41.45
CA THR A 15 -13.54 -0.27 40.24
C THR A 15 -14.88 -0.57 39.59
N PRO A 16 -15.19 -0.02 38.40
CA PRO A 16 -16.41 -0.39 37.69
C PRO A 16 -16.34 -1.88 37.30
N PRO A 17 -17.48 -2.59 37.29
CA PRO A 17 -17.50 -4.01 36.96
C PRO A 17 -16.94 -4.25 35.56
N THR A 18 -16.19 -5.34 35.38
CA THR A 18 -15.66 -5.75 34.08
C THR A 18 -16.81 -6.08 33.14
N CYS A 19 -17.01 -5.27 32.10
CA CYS A 19 -17.93 -5.60 31.01
C CYS A 19 -17.44 -6.88 30.32
N GLU A 20 -18.18 -7.98 30.46
CA GLU A 20 -17.97 -9.17 29.64
C GLU A 20 -18.25 -8.81 28.17
N VAL A 21 -17.20 -8.86 27.35
CA VAL A 21 -17.32 -8.67 25.91
C VAL A 21 -17.97 -9.93 25.32
N PRO A 22 -19.13 -9.84 24.66
CA PRO A 22 -19.76 -11.01 24.06
C PRO A 22 -18.83 -11.69 23.05
N HIS A 23 -18.81 -13.02 23.07
CA HIS A 23 -17.88 -13.79 22.26
C HIS A 23 -18.27 -13.70 20.78
N PHE A 24 -17.46 -12.99 19.99
CA PHE A 24 -17.67 -12.86 18.55
C PHE A 24 -16.99 -14.01 17.81
N ALA A 25 -17.78 -14.88 17.18
CA ALA A 25 -17.24 -15.88 16.26
C ALA A 25 -16.58 -15.18 15.06
N PRO A 26 -15.33 -15.54 14.69
CA PRO A 26 -14.61 -14.86 13.63
C PRO A 26 -15.33 -15.00 12.28
N LEU A 27 -15.64 -13.87 11.64
CA LEU A 27 -16.26 -13.83 10.32
C LEU A 27 -15.28 -14.39 9.27
N ARG A 28 -15.57 -15.61 8.79
CA ARG A 28 -14.83 -16.26 7.70
C ARG A 28 -15.20 -15.62 6.37
N VAL A 29 -14.47 -14.59 5.95
CA VAL A 29 -14.64 -14.00 4.61
C VAL A 29 -14.11 -14.99 3.57
N ARG A 30 -14.99 -15.44 2.67
CA ARG A 30 -14.71 -16.46 1.64
C ARG A 30 -13.75 -15.90 0.57
N GLY A 31 -12.47 -16.27 0.64
CA GLY A 31 -11.39 -15.80 -0.24
C GLY A 31 -11.39 -16.35 -1.68
N GLY A 32 -12.45 -16.13 -2.45
CA GLY A 32 -12.59 -16.67 -3.82
C GLY A 32 -11.65 -16.08 -4.88
N ALA A 33 -11.15 -14.86 -4.69
CA ALA A 33 -10.45 -14.10 -5.74
C ALA A 33 -8.99 -14.57 -6.03
N HIS A 34 -8.40 -15.38 -5.16
CA HIS A 34 -7.01 -15.83 -5.32
C HIS A 34 -6.84 -16.93 -6.38
N ARG A 35 -7.87 -17.76 -6.58
CA ARG A 35 -7.82 -18.87 -7.56
C ARG A 35 -7.82 -18.37 -9.01
N LEU A 36 -8.61 -17.34 -9.31
CA LEU A 36 -8.68 -16.75 -10.65
C LEU A 36 -7.37 -16.07 -11.06
N ARG A 37 -6.70 -15.38 -10.13
CA ARG A 37 -5.39 -14.75 -10.38
C ARG A 37 -4.29 -15.78 -10.68
N ARG A 38 -4.34 -16.98 -10.08
CA ARG A 38 -3.37 -18.06 -10.32
C ARG A 38 -3.48 -18.62 -11.74
N LEU A 39 -4.70 -18.84 -12.22
CA LEU A 39 -4.95 -19.36 -13.56
C LEU A 39 -4.52 -18.38 -14.67
N ALA A 40 -4.80 -17.09 -14.50
CA ALA A 40 -4.36 -16.05 -15.45
C ALA A 40 -2.83 -15.92 -15.53
N ARG A 41 -2.12 -16.16 -14.42
CA ARG A 41 -0.64 -16.10 -14.36
C ARG A 41 -0.01 -17.33 -15.03
N CYS A 42 -0.64 -18.51 -14.95
CA CYS A 42 -0.20 -19.71 -15.67
C CYS A 42 -0.37 -19.59 -17.20
N ARG A 43 -1.49 -19.02 -17.69
CA ARG A 43 -1.72 -18.84 -19.14
C ARG A 43 -0.68 -17.93 -19.80
N ARG A 44 -0.26 -16.86 -19.12
CA ARG A 44 0.79 -15.96 -19.62
C ARG A 44 2.17 -16.64 -19.72
N ARG A 45 2.49 -17.55 -18.81
CA ARG A 45 3.75 -18.31 -18.84
C ARG A 45 3.81 -19.30 -20.00
N ALA A 46 2.69 -19.97 -20.32
CA ALA A 46 2.61 -20.85 -21.48
C ALA A 46 2.82 -20.11 -22.80
N MET A 47 2.24 -18.91 -22.95
CA MET A 47 2.42 -18.05 -24.14
C MET A 47 3.87 -17.62 -24.33
N ALA A 48 4.57 -17.23 -23.24
CA ALA A 48 5.97 -16.82 -23.32
C ALA A 48 6.92 -17.97 -23.68
N ALA A 49 6.67 -19.18 -23.15
CA ALA A 49 7.44 -20.37 -23.50
C ALA A 49 7.26 -20.75 -24.98
N GLY A 50 6.03 -20.63 -25.52
CA GLY A 50 5.77 -20.87 -26.94
C GLY A 50 6.55 -19.92 -27.85
N LEU A 51 6.56 -18.61 -27.53
CA LEU A 51 7.30 -17.59 -28.29
C LEU A 51 8.82 -17.83 -28.30
N ALA A 52 9.39 -18.26 -27.17
CA ALA A 52 10.82 -18.56 -27.09
C ALA A 52 11.22 -19.76 -27.97
N VAL A 53 10.37 -20.77 -28.05
CA VAL A 53 10.61 -21.95 -28.91
C VAL A 53 10.57 -21.57 -30.40
N THR A 54 9.68 -20.67 -30.81
CA THR A 54 9.62 -20.21 -32.22
C THR A 54 10.85 -19.37 -32.61
N ALA A 55 11.39 -18.55 -31.70
CA ALA A 55 12.61 -17.78 -31.95
C ALA A 55 13.86 -18.68 -32.08
N ALA A 56 13.94 -19.74 -31.28
CA ALA A 56 15.04 -20.71 -31.37
C ALA A 56 15.02 -21.49 -32.69
N ALA A 57 13.83 -21.84 -33.21
CA ALA A 57 13.71 -22.51 -34.50
C ALA A 57 14.14 -21.62 -35.69
N LEU A 58 13.85 -20.31 -35.64
CA LEU A 58 14.29 -19.34 -36.65
C LEU A 58 15.81 -19.13 -36.69
N LEU A 59 16.50 -19.34 -35.56
CA LEU A 59 17.96 -19.27 -35.48
C LEU A 59 18.67 -20.55 -35.95
N ALA A 60 17.95 -21.68 -36.07
CA ALA A 60 18.52 -22.94 -36.54
C ALA A 60 18.62 -23.04 -38.07
N THR A 61 17.95 -22.16 -38.82
CA THR A 61 17.90 -22.20 -40.29
C THR A 61 18.67 -21.07 -40.97
N GLY A 62 19.33 -20.19 -40.22
CA GLY A 62 20.13 -19.05 -40.72
C GLY A 62 21.63 -19.27 -40.49
N ALA A 63 22.40 -19.21 -41.56
CA ALA A 63 23.83 -19.54 -41.63
C ALA A 63 24.78 -18.67 -40.77
N GLY A 64 25.81 -19.30 -40.18
CA GLY A 64 27.11 -18.67 -39.88
C GLY A 64 27.73 -19.00 -38.48
N PRO A 65 28.97 -19.52 -38.40
CA PRO A 65 29.58 -19.99 -37.15
C PRO A 65 30.34 -18.87 -36.44
N ARG A 66 30.24 -18.80 -35.11
CA ARG A 66 31.29 -18.22 -34.26
C ARG A 66 31.40 -19.03 -32.98
N GLU A 67 32.50 -19.78 -32.89
CA GLU A 67 33.10 -20.16 -31.63
C GLU A 67 33.31 -18.88 -30.80
N ALA A 68 32.67 -18.85 -29.65
CA ALA A 68 33.10 -18.05 -28.53
C ALA A 68 32.90 -18.91 -27.29
N GLU A 69 33.96 -19.64 -26.97
CA GLU A 69 34.25 -20.09 -25.63
C GLU A 69 33.97 -18.96 -24.64
N ARG A 70 32.88 -19.08 -23.87
CA ARG A 70 32.76 -18.39 -22.59
C ARG A 70 32.12 -19.30 -21.56
N VAL A 71 33.01 -19.75 -20.67
CA VAL A 71 32.82 -19.71 -19.21
C VAL A 71 31.60 -20.47 -18.72
N ARG A 72 31.88 -21.71 -18.31
CA ARG A 72 31.16 -22.53 -17.32
C ARG A 72 30.16 -21.69 -16.51
N GLY A 73 28.88 -21.87 -16.83
CA GLY A 73 27.77 -21.19 -16.19
C GLY A 73 27.87 -21.30 -14.68
N HIS A 74 28.03 -20.14 -14.04
CA HIS A 74 27.64 -19.97 -12.66
C HIS A 74 26.13 -20.22 -12.63
N SER A 75 25.73 -21.42 -12.21
CA SER A 75 24.36 -21.71 -11.81
C SER A 75 24.07 -20.79 -10.63
N VAL A 76 23.57 -19.59 -10.93
CA VAL A 76 22.95 -18.71 -9.95
C VAL A 76 21.85 -19.56 -9.36
N ALA A 77 22.07 -19.99 -8.12
CA ALA A 77 21.12 -20.70 -7.32
C ALA A 77 19.75 -20.04 -7.53
N ASP A 78 18.77 -20.87 -7.88
CA ASP A 78 17.37 -20.50 -7.97
C ASP A 78 17.06 -19.61 -6.75
N PRO A 79 16.69 -18.33 -6.92
CA PRO A 79 16.48 -17.45 -5.79
C PRO A 79 15.36 -18.06 -4.97
N VAL A 80 15.72 -18.64 -3.82
CA VAL A 80 14.80 -19.14 -2.81
C VAL A 80 13.75 -18.04 -2.63
N PRO A 81 12.45 -18.31 -2.84
CA PRO A 81 11.45 -17.28 -2.75
C PRO A 81 11.52 -16.66 -1.36
N GLU A 82 12.08 -15.45 -1.30
CA GLU A 82 12.18 -14.67 -0.07
C GLU A 82 10.76 -14.60 0.50
N ARG A 83 10.59 -15.13 1.72
CA ARG A 83 9.31 -15.09 2.42
C ARG A 83 8.88 -13.62 2.45
N PRO A 84 7.65 -13.28 2.02
CA PRO A 84 7.19 -11.89 1.99
C PRO A 84 7.42 -11.27 3.36
N THR A 85 8.34 -10.31 3.45
CA THR A 85 8.55 -9.57 4.69
C THR A 85 7.26 -8.81 4.96
N VAL A 86 6.61 -9.13 6.09
CA VAL A 86 5.36 -8.47 6.48
C VAL A 86 5.73 -7.06 6.91
N VAL A 87 5.59 -6.10 6.00
CA VAL A 87 5.85 -4.69 6.29
C VAL A 87 4.75 -4.18 7.21
N GLU A 88 5.12 -3.62 8.36
CA GLU A 88 4.17 -3.00 9.28
C GLU A 88 3.50 -1.79 8.62
N THR A 89 2.17 -1.86 8.48
CA THR A 89 1.35 -0.83 7.87
C THR A 89 0.57 -0.04 8.92
N VAL A 90 0.36 1.24 8.65
CA VAL A 90 -0.48 2.14 9.44
C VAL A 90 -1.62 2.71 8.60
N THR A 91 -2.65 3.17 9.27
CA THR A 91 -3.75 3.92 8.66
C THR A 91 -3.49 5.41 8.83
N ALA A 92 -3.40 6.15 7.73
CA ALA A 92 -3.07 7.57 7.73
C ALA A 92 -4.12 8.39 6.96
N PRO A 93 -4.65 9.48 7.53
CA PRO A 93 -5.43 10.46 6.78
C PRO A 93 -4.49 11.29 5.88
N VAL A 94 -4.90 11.50 4.63
CA VAL A 94 -4.15 12.23 3.62
C VAL A 94 -5.10 13.18 2.91
N ARG A 95 -4.72 14.46 2.81
CA ARG A 95 -5.47 15.48 2.07
C ARG A 95 -4.99 15.51 0.62
N ILE A 96 -5.92 15.33 -0.31
CA ILE A 96 -5.69 15.35 -1.75
C ILE A 96 -6.29 16.63 -2.30
N ALA A 97 -5.53 17.37 -3.08
CA ALA A 97 -5.93 18.68 -3.60
C ALA A 97 -7.13 18.59 -4.55
N ASP A 98 -7.23 17.51 -5.33
CA ASP A 98 -8.35 17.27 -6.25
C ASP A 98 -9.48 16.50 -5.56
N ALA A 99 -10.50 17.23 -5.11
CA ALA A 99 -11.68 16.64 -4.50
C ALA A 99 -12.54 15.86 -5.51
N ALA A 100 -12.55 16.24 -6.79
CA ALA A 100 -13.34 15.55 -7.81
C ALA A 100 -12.77 14.15 -8.07
N ALA A 101 -11.44 14.02 -8.13
CA ALA A 101 -10.77 12.72 -8.22
C ALA A 101 -11.08 11.83 -7.01
N VAL A 102 -11.06 12.39 -5.79
CA VAL A 102 -11.38 11.63 -4.57
C VAL A 102 -12.81 11.09 -4.55
N ARG A 103 -13.77 11.82 -5.13
CA ARG A 103 -15.19 11.37 -5.20
C ARG A 103 -15.39 10.11 -6.06
N LEU A 104 -14.41 9.76 -6.89
CA LEU A 104 -14.44 8.54 -7.69
C LEU A 104 -13.92 7.31 -6.93
N LEU A 105 -13.17 7.53 -5.85
CA LEU A 105 -12.53 6.47 -5.09
C LEU A 105 -13.54 5.72 -4.21
N ARG A 106 -13.33 4.42 -4.09
CA ARG A 106 -14.08 3.54 -3.20
C ARG A 106 -13.14 2.90 -2.18
N PRO A 107 -13.64 2.60 -0.96
CA PRO A 107 -12.92 1.74 -0.03
C PRO A 107 -12.53 0.42 -0.71
N GLY A 108 -11.25 0.07 -0.64
CA GLY A 108 -10.67 -1.10 -1.32
C GLY A 108 -9.84 -0.77 -2.55
N ASP A 109 -9.96 0.42 -3.12
CA ASP A 109 -9.15 0.86 -4.26
C ASP A 109 -7.67 0.93 -3.90
N ARG A 110 -6.82 0.78 -4.93
CA ARG A 110 -5.39 1.01 -4.82
C ARG A 110 -5.04 2.26 -5.61
N VAL A 111 -4.25 3.12 -4.98
CA VAL A 111 -3.86 4.39 -5.55
C VAL A 111 -2.37 4.62 -5.43
N ASP A 112 -1.83 5.30 -6.43
CA ASP A 112 -0.55 5.98 -6.34
C ASP A 112 -0.81 7.43 -5.89
N VAL A 113 0.00 7.92 -4.96
CA VAL A 113 -0.07 9.29 -4.47
C VAL A 113 1.12 10.07 -5.02
N ILE A 114 0.82 11.17 -5.69
CA ILE A 114 1.79 12.03 -6.37
C ILE A 114 1.85 13.34 -5.60
N ALA A 115 3.05 13.79 -5.27
CA ALA A 115 3.28 15.14 -4.78
C ALA A 115 3.77 16.00 -5.94
N ALA A 116 3.08 17.11 -6.20
CA ALA A 116 3.52 18.16 -7.09
C ALA A 116 3.96 19.35 -6.25
N GLU A 117 5.23 19.71 -6.35
CA GLU A 117 5.74 20.94 -5.75
C GLU A 117 5.11 22.15 -6.47
N GLU A 118 4.66 23.15 -5.73
CA GLU A 118 4.15 24.39 -6.31
C GLU A 118 5.31 25.37 -6.46
N SER A 119 5.75 25.61 -7.68
CA SER A 119 6.80 26.59 -8.01
C SER A 119 6.35 27.46 -9.18
N ALA A 120 6.73 28.75 -9.16
CA ALA A 120 6.35 29.74 -10.17
C ALA A 120 6.78 29.36 -11.60
N THR A 121 7.81 28.52 -11.74
CA THR A 121 8.34 28.02 -13.01
C THR A 121 7.83 26.62 -13.38
N GLY A 122 6.85 26.09 -12.65
CA GLY A 122 6.46 24.68 -12.68
C GLY A 122 7.33 23.84 -11.75
N GLY A 123 6.70 23.09 -10.85
CA GLY A 123 7.41 22.24 -9.88
C GLY A 123 7.49 20.77 -10.30
N ALA A 124 8.45 20.07 -9.72
CA ALA A 124 8.64 18.64 -9.99
C ALA A 124 7.50 17.82 -9.38
N ALA A 125 6.99 16.84 -10.13
CA ALA A 125 6.03 15.86 -9.65
C ALA A 125 6.75 14.54 -9.35
N ARG A 126 6.48 13.94 -8.19
CA ARG A 126 7.03 12.63 -7.82
C ARG A 126 6.01 11.76 -7.10
N ILE A 127 6.09 10.45 -7.32
CA ILE A 127 5.27 9.47 -6.62
C ILE A 127 5.82 9.28 -5.20
N VAL A 128 4.99 9.55 -4.19
CA VAL A 128 5.35 9.44 -2.77
C VAL A 128 4.92 8.09 -2.21
N ALA A 129 3.78 7.57 -2.66
CA ALA A 129 3.27 6.26 -2.28
C ALA A 129 2.80 5.49 -3.52
N ARG A 130 3.15 4.20 -3.59
CA ARG A 130 2.67 3.29 -4.64
C ARG A 130 1.71 2.25 -4.08
N GLY A 131 0.61 2.01 -4.78
CA GLY A 131 -0.37 0.95 -4.48
C GLY A 131 -0.99 1.04 -3.08
N ALA A 132 -1.08 2.25 -2.52
CA ALA A 132 -1.68 2.51 -1.22
C ALA A 132 -3.16 2.13 -1.24
N ARG A 133 -3.64 1.45 -0.20
CA ARG A 133 -5.03 0.98 -0.17
C ARG A 133 -5.94 2.04 0.46
N VAL A 134 -7.02 2.39 -0.23
CA VAL A 134 -8.08 3.25 0.32
C VAL A 134 -8.87 2.47 1.37
N VAL A 135 -8.89 2.95 2.60
CA VAL A 135 -9.66 2.37 3.72
C VAL A 135 -11.00 3.07 3.86
N LYS A 136 -10.98 4.39 3.78
CA LYS A 136 -12.16 5.24 3.94
C LYS A 136 -12.00 6.51 3.12
N VAL A 137 -13.11 6.98 2.55
CA VAL A 137 -13.21 8.30 1.94
C VAL A 137 -14.21 9.10 2.79
N PRO A 138 -13.74 9.91 3.76
CA PRO A 138 -14.60 10.82 4.50
C PRO A 138 -15.40 11.74 3.58
N ALA A 139 -16.61 12.11 4.00
CA ALA A 139 -17.39 13.13 3.30
C ALA A 139 -16.59 14.45 3.25
N ALA A 140 -16.60 15.11 2.10
CA ALA A 140 -15.88 16.36 1.91
C ALA A 140 -16.52 17.47 2.77
N SER A 141 -15.69 18.27 3.44
CA SER A 141 -16.14 19.52 4.05
C SER A 141 -16.16 20.60 2.98
N ALA A 142 -17.23 21.38 2.89
CA ALA A 142 -17.37 22.45 1.89
C ALA A 142 -16.38 23.62 2.11
N THR A 143 -15.77 23.71 3.29
CA THR A 143 -14.88 24.81 3.69
C THR A 143 -13.40 24.57 3.40
N GLU A 144 -13.02 23.37 2.97
CA GLU A 144 -11.60 23.04 2.78
C GLU A 144 -11.24 22.76 1.33
N SER A 145 -10.07 23.27 0.91
CA SER A 145 -9.51 22.97 -0.41
C SER A 145 -9.05 21.51 -0.45
N GLY A 146 -9.60 20.74 -1.39
CA GLY A 146 -9.35 19.32 -1.53
C GLY A 146 -10.21 18.41 -0.62
N ALA A 147 -9.93 17.11 -0.65
CA ALA A 147 -10.66 16.10 0.09
C ALA A 147 -9.73 15.17 0.88
N LEU A 148 -10.24 14.64 2.00
CA LEU A 148 -9.53 13.67 2.82
C LEU A 148 -9.75 12.25 2.29
N VAL A 149 -8.69 11.44 2.32
CA VAL A 149 -8.72 9.99 2.10
C VAL A 149 -7.91 9.32 3.20
N VAL A 150 -8.39 8.19 3.69
CA VAL A 150 -7.69 7.39 4.69
C VAL A 150 -7.04 6.21 3.99
N LEU A 151 -5.71 6.11 4.08
CA LEU A 151 -4.91 5.11 3.36
C LEU A 151 -4.21 4.15 4.33
N THR A 152 -4.15 2.87 3.96
CA THR A 152 -3.21 1.92 4.56
C THR A 152 -1.89 1.98 3.81
N VAL A 153 -0.81 2.33 4.51
CA VAL A 153 0.54 2.51 3.96
C VAL A 153 1.61 2.03 4.95
N PRO A 154 2.82 1.66 4.50
CA PRO A 154 3.94 1.44 5.40
C PRO A 154 4.23 2.65 6.28
N ARG A 155 4.69 2.44 7.53
CA ARG A 155 4.97 3.53 8.49
C ARG A 155 5.88 4.62 7.91
N ARG A 156 6.96 4.24 7.20
CA ARG A 156 7.88 5.17 6.52
C ARG A 156 7.19 5.99 5.43
N THR A 157 6.28 5.37 4.68
CA THR A 157 5.50 6.05 3.64
C THR A 157 4.53 7.06 4.24
N ALA A 158 3.90 6.75 5.38
CA ALA A 158 3.05 7.72 6.09
C ALA A 158 3.82 8.98 6.48
N ALA A 159 5.04 8.85 7.00
CA ALA A 159 5.89 10.00 7.33
C ALA A 159 6.25 10.83 6.07
N ARG A 160 6.54 10.17 4.95
CA ARG A 160 6.79 10.85 3.66
C ARG A 160 5.56 11.58 3.13
N LEU A 161 4.38 10.98 3.26
CA LEU A 161 3.11 11.61 2.87
C LEU A 161 2.81 12.84 3.73
N ALA A 162 3.04 12.77 5.04
CA ALA A 162 2.88 13.91 5.94
C ALA A 162 3.84 15.06 5.59
N GLY A 163 5.11 14.75 5.35
CA GLY A 163 6.10 15.75 4.93
C GLY A 163 5.76 16.37 3.57
N ALA A 164 5.36 15.55 2.58
CA ALA A 164 4.97 16.04 1.27
C ALA A 164 3.69 16.88 1.32
N GLY A 165 2.69 16.48 2.10
CA GLY A 165 1.44 17.25 2.25
C GLY A 165 1.64 18.61 2.93
N ALA A 166 2.75 18.81 3.65
CA ALA A 166 3.08 20.10 4.27
C ALA A 166 3.68 21.11 3.27
N THR A 167 4.25 20.64 2.15
CA THR A 167 5.01 21.49 1.20
C THR A 167 4.58 21.36 -0.25
N SER A 168 3.71 20.41 -0.58
CA SER A 168 3.32 20.06 -1.95
C SER A 168 1.83 19.78 -2.05
N ARG A 169 1.25 20.00 -3.23
CA ARG A 169 -0.11 19.55 -3.52
C ARG A 169 -0.10 18.07 -3.83
N LEU A 170 -0.94 17.31 -3.14
CA LEU A 170 -1.06 15.87 -3.36
C LEU A 170 -2.18 15.57 -4.36
N ALA A 171 -1.90 14.69 -5.31
CA ALA A 171 -2.83 14.14 -6.29
C ALA A 171 -2.83 12.60 -6.20
N VAL A 172 -3.86 11.98 -6.77
CA VAL A 172 -4.04 10.52 -6.76
C VAL A 172 -4.33 10.00 -8.17
N THR A 173 -3.82 8.80 -8.44
CA THR A 173 -4.14 8.02 -9.65
C THR A 173 -4.44 6.58 -9.24
N LEU A 174 -5.32 5.89 -9.97
CA LEU A 174 -5.58 4.46 -9.75
C LEU A 174 -4.33 3.62 -10.14
N TRP A 175 -4.04 2.59 -9.35
CA TRP A 175 -2.87 1.71 -9.47
C TRP A 175 -3.12 0.45 -10.31
#